data_AF-A0A919S8C1-F1
#
_entry.id   AF-A0A919S8C1-F1
#
_cell.length_a   1.000
_cell.length_b   1.000
_cell.length_c   1.000
_cell.angle_alpha   90.00
_cell.angle_beta   90.00
_cell.angle_gamma   90.00
#
_symmetry.space_group_name_H-M   'P 1'
#
loop_
_entity.id
_entity.type
_entity.pdbx_description
1 polymer ?
#
loop_
_entity_poly.entity_id
_entity_poly.type
_entity_poly.pdbx_seq_one_letter_code
_entity_poly.pdbx_strand_id
1 'polypeptide(L)'
;MVIDLEAAFEAALNRAERTLTGDVFHYTGAEPAISGILRSGTLRLSPFESTNDLWESWPLRPGISSSADAPDRGPERGHWDDIDRIIRLHAKVACLTQDYEIADAFGRDALRGWNRLATWNHYGAGHSGICLRFDRQALISSFTVAPVPGALLRFHGPVEYRGISPGVGPSLVDLDQIEEFGLDAVATAYARDNHQQLFFRKHRDWGNELEYRLVLIDRSTLPAEIPIRDALTGVYLGVNFPERRRPAVLAALESYPDVEIFDVVHHGRNTFAHPVDRSSLAEKTLVVTSRRSGSLEERLAQLDAENQREKHRHDRAAEIHDKPNKAITVALKEIATTTRAWPRTEVGLTGRVDAIPPSQRVRRPNVPGKQVLLQTGVTCVVENLPRQSHTLVAGLALQTLEDDRVRVHAVITMEHWRPDTHERVECWQASEEVPPDDASATVEHLAERLMTALADTRADFDRARGG
;
A
#
# COMPACT_ATOMS: atom_id res chain seq x y z
N MET A 1 18.85 17.81 -16.94
CA MET A 1 18.24 17.96 -15.61
C MET A 1 17.64 16.61 -15.26
N VAL A 2 18.23 15.87 -14.33
CA VAL A 2 17.68 14.58 -13.88
C VAL A 2 16.50 14.91 -12.99
N ILE A 3 15.30 14.48 -13.37
CA ILE A 3 14.12 14.61 -12.51
C ILE A 3 14.29 13.63 -11.36
N ASP A 4 14.28 14.13 -10.13
CA ASP A 4 14.19 13.28 -8.94
C ASP A 4 12.77 12.69 -8.87
N LEU A 5 12.62 11.51 -9.45
CA LEU A 5 11.34 10.80 -9.52
C LEU A 5 10.84 10.42 -8.13
N GLU A 6 11.73 10.13 -7.18
CA GLU A 6 11.33 9.79 -5.80
C GLU A 6 10.69 10.99 -5.11
N ALA A 7 11.32 12.17 -5.21
CA ALA A 7 10.74 13.41 -4.68
C ALA A 7 9.40 13.76 -5.36
N ALA A 8 9.26 13.50 -6.66
CA ALA A 8 8.01 13.72 -7.38
C ALA A 8 6.89 12.78 -6.90
N PHE A 9 7.20 11.50 -6.68
CA PHE A 9 6.25 10.52 -6.13
C PHE A 9 5.87 10.85 -4.68
N GLU A 10 6.83 11.22 -3.85
CA GLU A 10 6.58 11.64 -2.46
C GLU A 10 5.67 12.89 -2.41
N ALA A 11 5.93 13.88 -3.27
CA ALA A 11 5.08 15.06 -3.37
C ALA A 11 3.67 14.75 -3.92
N ALA A 12 3.54 13.73 -4.79
CA ALA A 12 2.24 13.25 -5.25
C ALA A 12 1.49 12.56 -4.11
N LEU A 13 2.13 11.64 -3.38
CA LEU A 13 1.56 10.93 -2.24
C LEU A 13 1.11 11.88 -1.12
N ASN A 14 1.91 12.91 -0.83
CA ASN A 14 1.58 13.90 0.21
C ASN A 14 0.39 14.81 -0.17
N ARG A 15 0.14 15.01 -1.47
CA ARG A 15 -0.99 15.81 -1.97
C ARG A 15 -2.22 14.98 -2.32
N ALA A 16 -2.08 13.66 -2.41
CA ALA A 16 -3.15 12.77 -2.77
C ALA A 16 -4.30 12.86 -1.77
N GLU A 17 -5.52 12.81 -2.28
CA GLU A 17 -6.73 12.80 -1.47
C GLU A 17 -6.76 11.55 -0.59
N ARG A 18 -7.16 11.73 0.67
CA ARG A 18 -7.22 10.68 1.69
C ARG A 18 -8.65 10.52 2.16
N THR A 19 -9.17 9.33 2.01
CA THR A 19 -10.52 8.97 2.46
C THR A 19 -10.40 8.06 3.67
N LEU A 20 -10.91 8.49 4.83
CA LEU A 20 -10.95 7.67 6.03
C LEU A 20 -11.80 6.41 5.74
N THR A 21 -11.25 5.24 5.99
CA THR A 21 -11.96 3.97 5.76
C THR A 21 -12.84 3.59 6.96
N GLY A 22 -13.57 2.49 6.84
CA GLY A 22 -14.30 1.86 7.95
C GLY A 22 -13.40 1.07 8.92
N ASP A 23 -12.11 0.95 8.63
CA ASP A 23 -11.21 0.04 9.35
C ASP A 23 -10.35 0.73 10.41
N VAL A 24 -10.01 -0.03 11.44
CA VAL A 24 -9.00 0.32 12.45
C VAL A 24 -8.10 -0.88 12.76
N PHE A 25 -6.85 -0.61 13.14
CA PHE A 25 -5.80 -1.61 13.21
C PHE A 25 -5.19 -1.72 14.61
N HIS A 26 -4.91 -2.92 15.08
CA HIS A 26 -4.20 -3.14 16.34
C HIS A 26 -2.92 -3.92 16.11
N TYR A 27 -1.80 -3.36 16.54
CA TYR A 27 -0.48 -3.97 16.43
C TYR A 27 -0.08 -4.64 17.74
N THR A 28 0.41 -5.87 17.65
CA THR A 28 0.93 -6.57 18.84
C THR A 28 1.93 -7.66 18.45
N GLY A 29 2.58 -8.25 19.45
CA GLY A 29 3.43 -9.42 19.25
C GLY A 29 2.62 -10.66 18.83
N ALA A 30 3.31 -11.62 18.21
CA ALA A 30 2.66 -12.87 17.77
C ALA A 30 2.04 -13.65 18.94
N GLU A 31 2.73 -13.74 20.09
CA GLU A 31 2.23 -14.50 21.24
C GLU A 31 0.97 -13.88 21.87
N PRO A 32 0.95 -12.57 22.21
CA PRO A 32 -0.28 -11.95 22.72
C PRO A 32 -1.44 -11.99 21.73
N ALA A 33 -1.19 -11.87 20.41
CA ALA A 33 -2.23 -12.01 19.41
C ALA A 33 -2.84 -13.42 19.41
N ILE A 34 -2.00 -14.46 19.28
CA ILE A 34 -2.46 -15.85 19.13
C ILE A 34 -3.08 -16.37 20.42
N SER A 35 -2.33 -16.30 21.52
CA SER A 35 -2.74 -16.87 22.80
C SER A 35 -3.68 -15.96 23.60
N GLY A 36 -3.61 -14.64 23.39
CA GLY A 36 -4.49 -13.68 24.07
C GLY A 36 -5.73 -13.38 23.23
N ILE A 37 -5.55 -12.51 22.25
CA ILE A 37 -6.65 -11.83 21.54
C ILE A 37 -7.49 -12.81 20.71
N LEU A 38 -6.87 -13.55 19.80
CA LEU A 38 -7.59 -14.45 18.88
C LEU A 38 -8.25 -15.61 19.63
N ARG A 39 -7.52 -16.25 20.55
CA ARG A 39 -8.03 -17.37 21.34
C ARG A 39 -9.20 -16.98 22.26
N SER A 40 -9.08 -15.86 23.00
CA SER A 40 -10.18 -15.39 23.86
C SER A 40 -11.33 -14.79 23.05
N GLY A 41 -11.03 -14.21 21.89
CA GLY A 41 -11.97 -13.38 21.14
C GLY A 41 -12.28 -12.07 21.84
N THR A 42 -11.31 -11.55 22.61
CA THR A 42 -11.42 -10.27 23.29
C THR A 42 -10.22 -9.37 23.04
N LEU A 43 -10.44 -8.06 23.07
CA LEU A 43 -9.40 -7.05 23.10
C LEU A 43 -9.29 -6.49 24.51
N ARG A 44 -8.06 -6.49 25.03
CA ARG A 44 -7.74 -5.96 26.35
C ARG A 44 -7.61 -4.44 26.29
N LEU A 45 -8.34 -3.74 27.15
CA LEU A 45 -8.13 -2.34 27.48
C LEU A 45 -7.21 -2.29 28.71
N SER A 46 -6.06 -1.64 28.58
CA SER A 46 -5.08 -1.54 29.67
C SER A 46 -5.22 -0.22 30.41
N PRO A 47 -4.84 -0.15 31.72
CA PRO A 47 -4.85 1.10 32.48
C PRO A 47 -4.18 2.24 31.72
N PHE A 48 -4.81 3.41 31.73
CA PHE A 48 -4.33 4.57 30.99
C PHE A 48 -2.95 5.01 31.47
N GLU A 49 -2.61 4.77 32.73
CA GLU A 49 -1.26 5.05 33.24
C GLU A 49 -0.13 4.35 32.48
N SER A 50 -0.42 3.26 31.75
CA SER A 50 0.56 2.44 31.03
C SER A 50 0.90 2.98 29.63
N THR A 51 0.37 4.12 29.23
CA THR A 51 0.69 4.75 27.94
C THR A 51 2.11 5.33 27.91
N ASN A 52 2.73 5.39 26.73
CA ASN A 52 4.12 5.84 26.57
C ASN A 52 4.28 7.35 26.36
N ASP A 53 3.24 8.08 25.95
CA ASP A 53 3.36 9.54 25.73
C ASP A 53 3.58 10.24 27.07
N LEU A 54 4.51 11.18 27.13
CA LEU A 54 4.80 11.98 28.33
C LEU A 54 3.59 12.82 28.77
N TRP A 55 2.77 13.29 27.83
CA TRP A 55 1.56 14.04 28.15
C TRP A 55 0.51 13.19 28.88
N GLU A 56 0.56 11.87 28.71
CA GLU A 56 -0.41 10.91 29.24
C GLU A 56 0.15 10.14 30.45
N SER A 57 1.45 9.88 30.43
CA SER A 57 2.16 9.12 31.46
C SER A 57 2.52 9.96 32.70
N TRP A 58 2.45 11.28 32.61
CA TRP A 58 2.72 12.18 33.74
C TRP A 58 1.48 12.45 34.59
N PRO A 59 1.63 12.70 35.90
CA PRO A 59 0.51 12.97 36.79
C PRO A 59 -0.35 14.15 36.34
N LEU A 60 -1.66 13.97 36.37
CA LEU A 60 -2.67 14.97 36.09
C LEU A 60 -2.76 15.96 37.26
N ARG A 61 -2.69 17.26 36.94
CA ARG A 61 -2.84 18.33 37.93
C ARG A 61 -3.88 19.34 37.45
N PRO A 62 -5.17 19.03 37.60
CA PRO A 62 -6.23 19.98 37.25
C PRO A 62 -6.12 21.25 38.09
N GLY A 63 -6.62 22.36 37.53
CA GLY A 63 -6.85 23.55 38.32
C GLY A 63 -7.89 23.26 39.40
N ILE A 64 -7.71 23.83 40.59
CA ILE A 64 -8.60 23.64 41.72
C ILE A 64 -9.27 24.99 42.03
N SER A 65 -10.56 24.96 42.34
CA SER A 65 -11.35 26.09 42.82
C SER A 65 -11.99 25.78 44.18
N SER A 66 -12.30 26.82 44.94
CA SER A 66 -13.09 26.74 46.17
C SER A 66 -14.04 27.94 46.23
N SER A 67 -15.15 27.83 46.96
CA SER A 67 -15.99 29.01 47.24
C SER A 67 -15.24 30.05 48.09
N ALA A 68 -15.67 31.31 47.97
CA ALA A 68 -15.12 32.41 48.77
C ALA A 68 -15.46 32.29 50.27
N ASP A 69 -16.48 31.50 50.61
CA ASP A 69 -16.95 31.29 51.97
C ASP A 69 -16.24 30.10 52.66
N ALA A 70 -15.48 29.30 51.91
CA ALA A 70 -14.68 28.22 52.46
C ALA A 70 -13.48 28.79 53.25
N PRO A 71 -13.14 28.23 54.43
CA PRO A 71 -11.91 28.61 55.12
C PRO A 71 -10.72 28.40 54.18
N ASP A 72 -9.74 29.31 54.20
CA ASP A 72 -8.55 29.28 53.33
C ASP A 72 -7.75 27.99 53.56
N ARG A 73 -8.14 26.96 52.82
CA ARG A 73 -7.54 25.64 52.72
C ARG A 73 -7.03 25.54 51.30
N GLY A 74 -5.84 26.09 51.07
CA GLY A 74 -5.15 25.87 49.81
C GLY A 74 -5.10 24.37 49.48
N PRO A 75 -5.07 23.98 48.21
CA PRO A 75 -5.13 22.57 47.84
C PRO A 75 -3.99 21.80 48.50
N GLU A 76 -4.33 20.82 49.32
CA GLU A 76 -3.35 19.85 49.81
C GLU A 76 -2.80 19.08 48.60
N ARG A 77 -1.47 18.89 48.54
CA ARG A 77 -0.84 18.13 47.45
C ARG A 77 -1.47 16.75 47.24
N GLY A 78 -2.03 16.16 48.31
CA GLY A 78 -2.71 14.87 48.25
C GLY A 78 -3.92 14.84 47.33
N HIS A 79 -4.66 15.94 47.16
CA HIS A 79 -5.83 15.95 46.27
C HIS A 79 -5.46 15.71 44.81
N TRP A 80 -4.37 16.31 44.32
CA TRP A 80 -3.91 16.06 42.94
C TRP A 80 -3.49 14.61 42.74
N ASP A 81 -2.71 14.06 43.68
CA ASP A 81 -2.21 12.68 43.59
C ASP A 81 -3.39 11.69 43.60
N ASP A 82 -4.42 11.93 44.41
CA ASP A 82 -5.61 11.08 44.44
C ASP A 82 -6.51 11.26 43.21
N ILE A 83 -6.70 12.49 42.70
CA ILE A 83 -7.45 12.71 41.45
C ILE A 83 -6.76 12.00 40.29
N ASP A 84 -5.44 12.17 40.16
CA ASP A 84 -4.61 11.49 39.15
C ASP A 84 -4.76 9.97 39.26
N ARG A 85 -4.57 9.43 40.46
CA ARG A 85 -4.70 8.01 40.75
C ARG A 85 -6.09 7.48 40.39
N ILE A 86 -7.14 8.20 40.77
CA ILE A 86 -8.52 7.81 40.46
C ILE A 86 -8.73 7.80 38.94
N ILE A 87 -8.32 8.84 38.21
CA ILE A 87 -8.55 8.90 36.77
C ILE A 87 -7.70 7.87 36.03
N ARG A 88 -6.38 7.82 36.25
CA ARG A 88 -5.46 7.03 35.42
C ARG A 88 -5.48 5.53 35.72
N LEU A 89 -5.73 5.12 36.97
CA LEU A 89 -5.85 3.70 37.31
C LEU A 89 -7.21 3.12 36.88
N HIS A 90 -8.27 3.94 36.93
CA HIS A 90 -9.62 3.49 36.62
C HIS A 90 -10.04 3.72 35.17
N ALA A 91 -9.33 4.57 34.41
CA ALA A 91 -9.46 4.62 32.97
C ALA A 91 -8.63 3.51 32.31
N LYS A 92 -9.22 2.79 31.35
CA LYS A 92 -8.55 1.79 30.51
C LYS A 92 -8.73 2.15 29.06
N VAL A 93 -7.67 1.96 28.29
CA VAL A 93 -7.61 2.32 26.88
C VAL A 93 -7.26 1.12 26.01
N ALA A 94 -7.92 1.01 24.87
CA ALA A 94 -7.43 0.28 23.72
C ALA A 94 -6.99 1.28 22.65
N CYS A 95 -5.75 1.14 22.19
CA CYS A 95 -5.12 1.98 21.19
C CYS A 95 -5.14 1.27 19.84
N LEU A 96 -5.73 1.92 18.83
CA LEU A 96 -5.89 1.42 17.48
C LEU A 96 -5.31 2.44 16.49
N THR A 97 -4.94 2.03 15.29
CA THR A 97 -4.48 2.91 14.20
C THR A 97 -5.58 3.07 13.16
N GLN A 98 -5.89 4.31 12.80
CA GLN A 98 -6.84 4.62 11.73
C GLN A 98 -6.26 4.27 10.35
N ASP A 99 -7.16 4.00 9.40
CA ASP A 99 -6.80 3.72 8.02
C ASP A 99 -7.42 4.70 7.04
N TYR A 100 -6.70 4.91 5.94
CA TYR A 100 -7.07 5.86 4.89
C TYR A 100 -6.80 5.22 3.54
N GLU A 101 -7.76 5.30 2.63
CA GLU A 101 -7.51 5.06 1.22
C GLU A 101 -6.89 6.30 0.58
N ILE A 102 -5.97 6.09 -0.35
CA ILE A 102 -5.26 7.16 -1.06
C ILE A 102 -5.55 7.03 -2.54
N ALA A 103 -6.11 8.08 -3.13
CA ALA A 103 -6.46 8.11 -4.54
C ALA A 103 -5.21 8.24 -5.43
N ASP A 104 -5.14 7.40 -6.47
CA ASP A 104 -4.30 7.55 -7.66
C ASP A 104 -2.87 8.08 -7.43
N ALA A 105 -2.14 7.44 -6.49
CA ALA A 105 -0.75 7.77 -6.19
C ALA A 105 0.16 6.53 -6.22
N PHE A 106 1.39 6.71 -6.68
CA PHE A 106 2.44 5.70 -6.52
C PHE A 106 2.68 5.47 -5.02
N GLY A 107 2.75 4.21 -4.60
CA GLY A 107 2.91 3.88 -3.19
C GLY A 107 1.68 4.19 -2.32
N ARG A 108 0.46 4.19 -2.88
CA ARG A 108 -0.80 4.39 -2.13
C ARG A 108 -0.94 3.54 -0.87
N ASP A 109 -0.26 2.39 -0.82
CA ASP A 109 -0.29 1.52 0.35
C ASP A 109 0.61 1.98 1.50
N ALA A 110 1.54 2.92 1.27
CA ALA A 110 2.56 3.34 2.24
C ALA A 110 1.97 4.00 3.50
N LEU A 111 0.77 4.58 3.42
CA LEU A 111 0.08 5.20 4.55
C LEU A 111 -1.18 4.44 4.99
N ARG A 112 -1.34 3.18 4.60
CA ARG A 112 -2.43 2.33 5.10
C ARG A 112 -2.25 2.04 6.58
N GLY A 113 -3.36 1.77 7.26
CA GLY A 113 -3.41 1.47 8.69
C GLY A 113 -2.62 0.22 9.07
N TRP A 114 -2.51 -0.77 8.18
CA TRP A 114 -1.63 -1.94 8.35
C TRP A 114 -0.16 -1.67 7.99
N ASN A 115 0.14 -0.57 7.29
CA ASN A 115 1.46 -0.29 6.73
C ASN A 115 2.24 0.83 7.44
N ARG A 116 1.96 1.04 8.74
CA ARG A 116 2.69 2.02 9.55
C ARG A 116 4.00 1.42 10.08
N LEU A 117 5.10 1.70 9.36
CA LEU A 117 6.42 1.10 9.65
C LEU A 117 6.89 1.32 11.09
N ALA A 118 6.73 2.53 11.63
CA ALA A 118 7.08 2.83 13.01
C ALA A 118 6.23 2.03 14.02
N THR A 119 4.93 1.89 13.77
CA THR A 119 4.01 1.11 14.61
C THR A 119 4.35 -0.38 14.59
N TRP A 120 4.74 -0.93 13.44
CA TRP A 120 5.29 -2.29 13.36
C TRP A 120 6.54 -2.48 14.22
N ASN A 121 7.43 -1.49 14.26
CA ASN A 121 8.63 -1.56 15.08
C ASN A 121 8.29 -1.51 16.58
N HIS A 122 7.46 -0.55 17.00
CA HIS A 122 7.16 -0.29 18.40
C HIS A 122 6.22 -1.33 19.01
N TYR A 123 5.15 -1.68 18.29
CA TYR A 123 4.05 -2.50 18.81
C TYR A 123 3.94 -3.84 18.10
N GLY A 124 4.32 -3.92 16.82
CA GLY A 124 4.37 -5.16 16.04
C GLY A 124 5.62 -6.02 16.28
N ALA A 125 6.23 -5.93 17.46
CA ALA A 125 7.42 -6.69 17.88
C ALA A 125 8.57 -6.67 16.85
N GLY A 126 8.99 -5.48 16.41
CA GLY A 126 10.08 -5.36 15.43
C GLY A 126 9.75 -6.02 14.08
N HIS A 127 8.52 -5.81 13.60
CA HIS A 127 8.00 -6.40 12.34
C HIS A 127 7.82 -7.93 12.35
N SER A 128 7.91 -8.60 13.50
CA SER A 128 7.70 -10.06 13.64
C SER A 128 6.34 -10.44 14.24
N GLY A 129 5.55 -9.44 14.62
CA GLY A 129 4.24 -9.59 15.24
C GLY A 129 3.09 -9.70 14.25
N ILE A 130 1.90 -9.35 14.74
CA ILE A 130 0.64 -9.39 14.01
C ILE A 130 -0.02 -8.01 14.07
N CYS A 131 -0.66 -7.62 12.97
CA CYS A 131 -1.57 -6.49 12.92
C CYS A 131 -2.99 -6.99 12.65
N LEU A 132 -3.93 -6.67 13.53
CA LEU A 132 -5.33 -7.09 13.47
C LEU A 132 -6.15 -5.95 12.88
N ARG A 133 -6.97 -6.22 11.87
CA ARG A 133 -7.90 -5.26 11.27
C ARG A 133 -9.31 -5.50 11.81
N PHE A 134 -9.96 -4.43 12.22
CA PHE A 134 -11.33 -4.45 12.70
C PHE A 134 -12.21 -3.52 11.87
N ASP A 135 -13.46 -3.94 11.63
CA ASP A 135 -14.53 -3.01 11.32
C ASP A 135 -14.76 -2.10 12.53
N ARG A 136 -14.55 -0.79 12.33
CA ARG A 136 -14.61 0.20 13.40
C ARG A 136 -16.00 0.27 14.02
N GLN A 137 -17.07 0.18 13.23
CA GLN A 137 -18.43 0.37 13.72
C GLN A 137 -18.91 -0.84 14.54
N ALA A 138 -18.59 -2.05 14.07
CA ALA A 138 -18.84 -3.29 14.80
C ALA A 138 -18.06 -3.30 16.13
N LEU A 139 -16.79 -2.87 16.11
CA LEU A 139 -15.97 -2.79 17.32
C LEU A 139 -16.53 -1.77 18.34
N ILE A 140 -16.93 -0.58 17.88
CA ILE A 140 -17.57 0.44 18.74
C ILE A 140 -18.89 -0.06 19.32
N SER A 141 -19.69 -0.75 18.51
CA SER A 141 -20.96 -1.32 18.95
C SER A 141 -20.74 -2.35 20.05
N SER A 142 -19.82 -3.28 19.84
CA SER A 142 -19.39 -4.26 20.86
C SER A 142 -18.89 -3.58 22.13
N PHE A 143 -17.99 -2.59 21.98
CA PHE A 143 -17.46 -1.82 23.11
C PHE A 143 -18.57 -1.13 23.92
N THR A 144 -19.54 -0.51 23.26
CA THR A 144 -20.60 0.27 23.92
C THR A 144 -21.54 -0.63 24.74
N VAL A 145 -21.89 -1.81 24.22
CA VAL A 145 -22.89 -2.69 24.83
C VAL A 145 -22.31 -3.80 25.71
N ALA A 146 -20.99 -4.05 25.65
CA ALA A 146 -20.34 -5.11 26.41
C ALA A 146 -20.61 -4.94 27.93
N PRO A 147 -21.05 -5.99 28.63
CA PRO A 147 -21.23 -5.94 30.07
C PRO A 147 -19.86 -5.98 30.75
N VAL A 148 -19.38 -4.82 31.22
CA VAL A 148 -18.16 -4.74 32.02
C VAL A 148 -18.54 -4.36 33.46
N PRO A 149 -18.26 -5.22 34.46
CA PRO A 149 -18.62 -4.94 35.85
C PRO A 149 -18.07 -3.61 36.34
N GLY A 150 -18.94 -2.78 36.91
CA GLY A 150 -18.56 -1.48 37.47
C GLY A 150 -18.23 -0.42 36.43
N ALA A 151 -18.53 -0.63 35.14
CA ALA A 151 -18.41 0.39 34.10
C ALA A 151 -19.24 1.63 34.44
N LEU A 152 -18.60 2.79 34.36
CA LEU A 152 -19.19 4.10 34.67
C LEU A 152 -19.33 4.95 33.40
N LEU A 153 -18.26 5.05 32.62
CA LEU A 153 -18.20 5.92 31.44
C LEU A 153 -17.49 5.21 30.28
N ARG A 154 -17.93 5.51 29.06
CA ARG A 154 -17.37 4.98 27.81
C ARG A 154 -17.18 6.12 26.83
N PHE A 155 -15.98 6.25 26.27
CA PHE A 155 -15.67 7.19 25.21
C PHE A 155 -14.97 6.48 24.06
N HIS A 156 -15.10 7.01 22.86
CA HIS A 156 -14.30 6.57 21.73
C HIS A 156 -14.09 7.72 20.75
N GLY A 157 -13.01 7.67 19.99
CA GLY A 157 -12.70 8.72 19.03
C GLY A 157 -11.26 8.73 18.56
N PRO A 158 -10.97 9.52 17.52
CA PRO A 158 -9.60 9.76 17.05
C PRO A 158 -8.83 10.60 18.06
N VAL A 159 -7.51 10.38 18.14
CA VAL A 159 -6.59 11.19 18.94
C VAL A 159 -6.16 12.42 18.15
N GLU A 160 -6.24 13.59 18.78
CA GLU A 160 -5.73 14.83 18.24
C GLU A 160 -4.26 15.05 18.65
N TYR A 161 -3.41 15.28 17.66
CA TYR A 161 -1.99 15.54 17.87
C TYR A 161 -1.71 17.04 17.91
N ARG A 162 -1.10 17.51 19.00
CA ARG A 162 -0.81 18.94 19.23
C ARG A 162 0.66 19.13 19.63
N GLY A 163 1.25 20.26 19.23
CA GLY A 163 2.59 20.64 19.67
C GLY A 163 2.64 21.32 21.04
N ILE A 164 1.51 21.90 21.47
CA ILE A 164 1.38 22.62 22.75
C ILE A 164 -0.01 22.30 23.32
N SER A 165 -0.09 22.08 24.63
CA SER A 165 -1.36 21.95 25.36
C SER A 165 -1.36 22.88 26.57
N PRO A 166 -2.42 23.67 26.82
CA PRO A 166 -2.50 24.58 27.96
C PRO A 166 -2.72 23.88 29.31
N GLY A 167 -2.96 22.56 29.33
CA GLY A 167 -3.18 21.79 30.55
C GLY A 167 -4.12 20.60 30.34
N VAL A 168 -4.57 20.00 31.44
CA VAL A 168 -5.38 18.77 31.50
C VAL A 168 -6.89 18.99 31.29
N GLY A 169 -7.34 20.22 31.07
CA GLY A 169 -8.76 20.55 30.85
C GLY A 169 -9.11 22.00 31.20
N PRO A 170 -10.18 22.57 30.61
CA PRO A 170 -10.68 23.91 30.98
C PRO A 170 -11.49 23.92 32.29
N SER A 171 -12.08 22.80 32.70
CA SER A 171 -12.86 22.76 33.95
C SER A 171 -11.93 22.76 35.16
N LEU A 172 -12.38 23.34 36.27
CA LEU A 172 -11.70 23.27 37.55
C LEU A 172 -12.33 22.17 38.41
N VAL A 173 -11.54 21.58 39.31
CA VAL A 173 -12.04 20.71 40.36
C VAL A 173 -12.44 21.57 41.55
N ASP A 174 -13.69 21.46 41.98
CA ASP A 174 -14.22 22.21 43.11
C ASP A 174 -14.02 21.44 44.42
N LEU A 175 -13.29 22.03 45.37
CA LEU A 175 -13.04 21.42 46.68
C LEU A 175 -14.33 21.23 47.49
N ASP A 176 -15.31 22.13 47.35
CA ASP A 176 -16.57 22.03 48.07
C ASP A 176 -17.38 20.82 47.56
N GLN A 177 -17.25 20.50 46.27
CA GLN A 177 -17.83 19.28 45.70
C GLN A 177 -17.13 18.02 46.19
N ILE A 178 -15.83 18.07 46.49
CA ILE A 178 -15.10 16.92 47.04
C ILE A 178 -15.61 16.61 48.45
N GLU A 179 -15.83 17.63 49.28
CA GLU A 179 -16.37 17.47 50.63
C GLU A 179 -17.81 16.92 50.59
N GLU A 180 -18.65 17.42 49.68
CA GLU A 180 -20.07 17.03 49.58
C GLU A 180 -20.28 15.66 48.92
N PHE A 181 -19.60 15.39 47.78
CA PHE A 181 -19.88 14.23 46.93
C PHE A 181 -18.81 13.15 46.96
N GLY A 182 -17.67 13.42 47.59
CA GLY A 182 -16.51 12.53 47.60
C GLY A 182 -15.60 12.70 46.38
N LEU A 183 -14.32 12.44 46.61
CA LEU A 183 -13.26 12.67 45.65
C LEU A 183 -13.39 11.81 44.38
N ASP A 184 -13.87 10.58 44.51
CA ASP A 184 -14.07 9.64 43.40
C ASP A 184 -15.18 10.09 42.45
N ALA A 185 -16.29 10.59 42.98
CA ALA A 185 -17.38 11.14 42.19
C ALA A 185 -16.92 12.39 41.41
N VAL A 186 -16.22 13.31 42.10
CA VAL A 186 -15.71 14.55 41.49
C VAL A 186 -14.63 14.27 40.45
N ALA A 187 -13.68 13.38 40.72
CA ALA A 187 -12.65 13.00 39.75
C ALA A 187 -13.25 12.32 38.51
N THR A 188 -14.26 11.46 38.70
CA THR A 188 -14.98 10.82 37.60
C THR A 188 -15.77 11.84 36.76
N ALA A 189 -16.42 12.81 37.41
CA ALA A 189 -17.11 13.91 36.74
C ALA A 189 -16.13 14.80 35.96
N TYR A 190 -14.99 15.13 36.55
CA TYR A 190 -13.91 15.85 35.88
C TYR A 190 -13.44 15.09 34.63
N ALA A 191 -13.23 13.77 34.74
CA ALA A 191 -12.82 12.95 33.61
C ALA A 191 -13.87 12.93 32.48
N ARG A 192 -15.17 12.88 32.83
CA ARG A 192 -16.27 12.99 31.86
C ARG A 192 -16.24 14.32 31.11
N ASP A 193 -16.08 15.42 31.84
CA ASP A 193 -16.21 16.75 31.28
C ASP A 193 -14.97 17.17 30.48
N ASN A 194 -13.81 16.55 30.75
CA ASN A 194 -12.52 16.84 30.09
C ASN A 194 -11.96 15.64 29.29
N HIS A 195 -12.79 14.64 28.95
CA HIS A 195 -12.33 13.39 28.33
C HIS A 195 -11.53 13.62 27.03
N GLN A 196 -11.89 14.64 26.23
CA GLN A 196 -11.17 14.99 25.00
C GLN A 196 -9.71 15.36 25.29
N GLN A 197 -9.48 16.19 26.31
CA GLN A 197 -8.14 16.64 26.69
C GLN A 197 -7.33 15.52 27.36
N LEU A 198 -7.99 14.69 28.16
CA LEU A 198 -7.36 13.63 28.94
C LEU A 198 -6.99 12.42 28.08
N PHE A 199 -7.91 11.97 27.22
CA PHE A 199 -7.79 10.67 26.57
C PHE A 199 -7.68 10.75 25.05
N PHE A 200 -7.92 11.90 24.42
CA PHE A 200 -7.89 12.03 22.96
C PHE A 200 -6.92 13.12 22.50
N ARG A 201 -5.87 13.40 23.28
CA ARG A 201 -4.78 14.30 22.90
C ARG A 201 -3.43 13.71 23.19
N LYS A 202 -2.52 13.85 22.21
CA LYS A 202 -1.12 13.45 22.30
C LYS A 202 -0.18 14.55 21.82
N HIS A 203 1.08 14.45 22.22
CA HIS A 203 2.13 15.28 21.63
C HIS A 203 2.32 14.93 20.14
N ARG A 204 2.57 15.93 19.30
CA ARG A 204 2.66 15.78 17.83
C ARG A 204 3.73 14.80 17.35
N ASP A 205 4.75 14.53 18.15
CA ASP A 205 5.83 13.59 17.81
C ASP A 205 5.33 12.14 17.70
N TRP A 206 4.16 11.85 18.28
CA TRP A 206 3.46 10.56 18.17
C TRP A 206 2.43 10.53 17.02
N GLY A 207 2.36 11.58 16.20
CA GLY A 207 1.33 11.76 15.17
C GLY A 207 1.32 10.71 14.05
N ASN A 208 2.40 9.95 13.92
CA ASN A 208 2.51 8.86 12.96
C ASN A 208 1.66 7.62 13.33
N GLU A 209 1.19 7.52 14.58
CA GLU A 209 0.32 6.40 15.03
C GLU A 209 -1.11 6.50 14.50
N LEU A 210 -1.58 7.72 14.19
CA LEU A 210 -2.96 8.04 13.77
C LEU A 210 -4.00 7.32 14.63
N GLU A 211 -3.89 7.53 15.94
CA GLU A 211 -4.53 6.68 16.91
C GLU A 211 -6.04 6.92 17.00
N TYR A 212 -6.80 5.84 17.16
CA TYR A 212 -8.20 5.81 17.56
C TYR A 212 -8.30 5.07 18.88
N ARG A 213 -9.07 5.60 19.83
CA ARG A 213 -9.17 5.03 21.18
C ARG A 213 -10.55 4.56 21.51
N LEU A 214 -10.59 3.50 22.32
CA LEU A 214 -11.73 3.11 23.15
C LEU A 214 -11.32 3.32 24.60
N VAL A 215 -12.11 4.09 25.37
CA VAL A 215 -11.78 4.50 26.74
C VAL A 215 -12.92 4.08 27.67
N LEU A 216 -12.61 3.21 28.62
CA LEU A 216 -13.54 2.76 29.66
C LEU A 216 -13.10 3.31 31.02
N ILE A 217 -14.00 3.95 31.75
CA ILE A 217 -13.81 4.23 33.17
C ILE A 217 -14.71 3.29 33.96
N ASP A 218 -14.12 2.53 34.89
CA ASP A 218 -14.84 1.59 35.75
C ASP A 218 -14.23 1.55 37.17
N ARG A 219 -14.87 0.84 38.11
CA ARG A 219 -14.42 0.79 39.52
C ARG A 219 -13.21 -0.11 39.81
N SER A 220 -12.76 -0.91 38.85
CA SER A 220 -11.58 -1.78 38.96
C SER A 220 -10.31 -1.00 38.62
N THR A 221 -9.15 -1.46 39.09
CA THR A 221 -7.83 -1.03 38.58
C THR A 221 -7.22 -2.04 37.62
N LEU A 222 -7.88 -3.19 37.44
CA LEU A 222 -7.44 -4.23 36.53
C LEU A 222 -7.82 -3.89 35.08
N PRO A 223 -7.09 -4.45 34.10
CA PRO A 223 -7.49 -4.38 32.69
C PRO A 223 -8.92 -4.90 32.48
N ALA A 224 -9.60 -4.33 31.49
CA ALA A 224 -10.89 -4.81 31.02
C ALA A 224 -10.75 -5.50 29.67
N GLU A 225 -11.70 -6.36 29.32
CA GLU A 225 -11.72 -7.08 28.04
C GLU A 225 -13.06 -6.83 27.36
N ILE A 226 -13.03 -6.60 26.04
CA ILE A 226 -14.23 -6.45 25.22
C ILE A 226 -14.26 -7.49 24.10
N PRO A 227 -15.42 -8.04 23.73
CA PRO A 227 -15.52 -9.00 22.63
C PRO A 227 -15.15 -8.37 21.28
N ILE A 228 -14.47 -9.13 20.43
CA ILE A 228 -14.06 -8.69 19.07
C ILE A 228 -14.56 -9.59 17.94
N ARG A 229 -15.27 -10.68 18.24
CA ARG A 229 -15.59 -11.72 17.26
C ARG A 229 -16.27 -11.19 16.01
N ASP A 230 -17.26 -10.32 16.19
CA ASP A 230 -18.03 -9.75 15.09
C ASP A 230 -17.35 -8.53 14.43
N ALA A 231 -16.23 -8.07 14.99
CA ALA A 231 -15.52 -6.88 14.53
C ALA A 231 -14.22 -7.21 13.81
N LEU A 232 -13.58 -8.36 14.07
CA LEU A 232 -12.33 -8.75 13.42
C LEU A 232 -12.60 -9.11 11.95
N THR A 233 -11.92 -8.43 11.02
CA THR A 233 -12.09 -8.64 9.57
C THR A 233 -10.81 -9.05 8.86
N GLY A 234 -9.64 -8.87 9.48
CA GLY A 234 -8.36 -9.22 8.85
C GLY A 234 -7.22 -9.44 9.83
N VAL A 235 -6.22 -10.22 9.41
CA VAL A 235 -4.98 -10.49 10.13
C VAL A 235 -3.80 -10.33 9.18
N TYR A 236 -2.86 -9.47 9.53
CA TYR A 236 -1.64 -9.20 8.78
C TYR A 236 -0.45 -9.77 9.55
N LEU A 237 0.32 -10.64 8.91
CA LEU A 237 1.55 -11.20 9.43
C LEU A 237 2.72 -10.29 9.04
N GLY A 238 3.51 -9.87 10.03
CA GLY A 238 4.65 -8.97 9.78
C GLY A 238 5.70 -9.57 8.84
N VAL A 239 6.56 -8.72 8.26
CA VAL A 239 7.55 -9.16 7.26
C VAL A 239 8.56 -10.19 7.80
N ASN A 240 8.78 -10.18 9.12
CA ASN A 240 9.64 -11.11 9.83
C ASN A 240 8.82 -12.12 10.65
N PHE A 241 7.55 -12.33 10.31
CA PHE A 241 6.69 -13.25 11.05
C PHE A 241 7.28 -14.66 11.03
N PRO A 242 7.46 -15.32 12.18
CA PRO A 242 8.10 -16.64 12.20
C PRO A 242 7.23 -17.71 11.53
N GLU A 243 7.74 -18.32 10.47
CA GLU A 243 7.07 -19.42 9.73
C GLU A 243 6.53 -20.52 10.67
N ARG A 244 7.32 -20.93 11.67
CA ARG A 244 6.93 -21.93 12.68
C ARG A 244 5.68 -21.57 13.50
N ARG A 245 5.26 -20.30 13.52
CA ARG A 245 4.06 -19.82 14.23
C ARG A 245 2.82 -19.77 13.35
N ARG A 246 2.95 -19.90 12.02
CA ARG A 246 1.80 -19.88 11.09
C ARG A 246 0.73 -20.93 11.42
N PRO A 247 1.07 -22.19 11.76
CA PRO A 247 0.05 -23.17 12.16
C PRO A 247 -0.75 -22.75 13.40
N ALA A 248 -0.10 -22.07 14.36
CA ALA A 248 -0.78 -21.60 15.56
C ALA A 248 -1.74 -20.42 15.27
N VAL A 249 -1.40 -19.55 14.31
CA VAL A 249 -2.33 -18.51 13.83
C VAL A 249 -3.54 -19.15 13.17
N LEU A 250 -3.34 -20.13 12.29
CA LEU A 250 -4.43 -20.86 11.65
C LEU A 250 -5.38 -21.49 12.68
N ALA A 251 -4.83 -22.22 13.65
CA ALA A 251 -5.62 -22.84 14.71
C ALA A 251 -6.42 -21.80 15.51
N ALA A 252 -5.83 -20.65 15.83
CA ALA A 252 -6.53 -19.57 16.52
C ALA A 252 -7.64 -18.92 15.66
N LEU A 253 -7.51 -18.96 14.33
CA LEU A 253 -8.47 -18.41 13.38
C LEU A 253 -9.55 -19.40 12.92
N GLU A 254 -9.58 -20.63 13.43
CA GLU A 254 -10.65 -21.59 13.16
C GLU A 254 -12.03 -21.06 13.61
N SER A 255 -12.07 -20.26 14.67
CA SER A 255 -13.29 -19.60 15.15
C SER A 255 -13.69 -18.35 14.35
N TYR A 256 -12.94 -18.00 13.30
CA TYR A 256 -13.13 -16.78 12.50
C TYR A 256 -13.05 -17.12 11.01
N PRO A 257 -14.00 -17.88 10.45
CA PRO A 257 -13.90 -18.40 9.09
C PRO A 257 -13.76 -17.30 8.02
N ASP A 258 -14.40 -16.15 8.24
CA ASP A 258 -14.48 -15.06 7.26
C ASP A 258 -13.34 -14.03 7.38
N VAL A 259 -12.46 -14.19 8.37
CA VAL A 259 -11.32 -13.28 8.56
C VAL A 259 -10.26 -13.53 7.49
N GLU A 260 -9.93 -12.48 6.76
CA GLU A 260 -8.88 -12.48 5.74
C GLU A 260 -7.49 -12.54 6.38
N ILE A 261 -6.53 -13.21 5.72
CA ILE A 261 -5.15 -13.33 6.19
C ILE A 261 -4.23 -12.75 5.12
N PHE A 262 -3.26 -11.94 5.54
CA PHE A 262 -2.29 -11.30 4.66
C PHE A 262 -0.86 -11.50 5.16
N ASP A 263 0.06 -11.74 4.23
CA ASP A 263 1.50 -11.61 4.47
C ASP A 263 1.94 -10.21 4.08
N VAL A 264 2.58 -9.50 5.01
CA VAL A 264 3.26 -8.25 4.67
C VAL A 264 4.62 -8.60 4.07
N VAL A 265 4.81 -8.29 2.79
CA VAL A 265 6.06 -8.56 2.07
C VAL A 265 6.78 -7.26 1.77
N HIS A 266 8.09 -7.24 1.99
CA HIS A 266 8.94 -6.11 1.61
C HIS A 266 9.65 -6.38 0.28
N HIS A 267 9.47 -5.49 -0.69
CA HIS A 267 10.12 -5.54 -1.98
C HIS A 267 10.48 -4.12 -2.47
N GLY A 268 11.75 -3.89 -2.80
CA GLY A 268 12.20 -2.63 -3.41
C GLY A 268 11.86 -1.38 -2.57
N ARG A 269 12.10 -1.42 -1.26
CA ARG A 269 11.75 -0.36 -0.27
C ARG A 269 10.25 -0.11 -0.09
N ASN A 270 9.40 -0.93 -0.69
CA ASN A 270 7.95 -0.90 -0.51
C ASN A 270 7.49 -2.13 0.25
N THR A 271 6.31 -2.01 0.85
CA THR A 271 5.63 -3.08 1.56
C THR A 271 4.27 -3.32 0.93
N PHE A 272 3.91 -4.60 0.78
CA PHE A 272 2.69 -5.05 0.13
C PHE A 272 1.99 -6.05 1.03
N ALA A 273 0.66 -6.02 1.06
CA ALA A 273 -0.13 -7.06 1.71
C ALA A 273 -0.55 -8.10 0.65
N HIS A 274 -0.02 -9.31 0.74
CA HIS A 274 -0.39 -10.42 -0.13
C HIS A 274 -1.44 -11.28 0.56
N PRO A 275 -2.63 -11.46 -0.04
CA PRO A 275 -3.63 -12.38 0.50
C PRO A 275 -3.04 -13.79 0.61
N VAL A 276 -3.30 -14.43 1.74
CA VAL A 276 -2.84 -15.78 2.03
C VAL A 276 -4.02 -16.72 2.01
N ASP A 277 -3.96 -17.73 1.13
CA ASP A 277 -4.89 -18.84 1.20
C ASP A 277 -4.60 -19.65 2.47
N ARG A 278 -5.63 -19.90 3.29
CA ARG A 278 -5.56 -20.73 4.50
C ARG A 278 -4.92 -22.10 4.22
N SER A 279 -5.12 -22.67 3.02
CA SER A 279 -4.52 -23.93 2.60
C SER A 279 -3.00 -23.84 2.34
N SER A 280 -2.52 -22.65 1.98
CA SER A 280 -1.12 -22.42 1.58
C SER A 280 -0.15 -22.20 2.74
N LEU A 281 -0.67 -21.98 3.94
CA LEU A 281 0.09 -21.78 5.18
C LEU A 281 0.73 -23.08 5.72
N ALA A 282 0.41 -24.24 5.12
CA ALA A 282 0.85 -25.56 5.53
C ALA A 282 2.19 -26.01 4.89
N GLU A 283 3.18 -25.12 4.83
CA GLU A 283 4.52 -25.30 4.20
C GLU A 283 4.55 -25.24 2.66
N LYS A 284 5.19 -24.17 2.15
CA LYS A 284 5.84 -24.19 0.84
C LYS A 284 7.27 -23.67 0.98
N THR A 285 8.20 -24.57 1.24
CA THR A 285 9.61 -24.28 1.01
C THR A 285 9.86 -24.41 -0.49
N LEU A 286 9.71 -23.30 -1.22
CA LEU A 286 10.19 -23.20 -2.59
C LEU A 286 11.72 -23.16 -2.55
N VAL A 287 12.33 -24.33 -2.51
CA VAL A 287 13.78 -24.45 -2.72
C VAL A 287 14.02 -24.28 -4.22
N VAL A 288 14.35 -23.06 -4.63
CA VAL A 288 14.85 -22.81 -5.99
C VAL A 288 16.25 -23.41 -6.06
N THR A 289 16.37 -24.60 -6.63
CA THR A 289 17.66 -25.22 -6.88
C THR A 289 18.30 -24.62 -8.13
N SER A 290 19.61 -24.35 -8.06
CA SER A 290 20.38 -23.90 -9.23
C SER A 290 20.41 -25.01 -10.27
N ARG A 291 20.07 -24.67 -11.53
CA ARG A 291 20.22 -25.61 -12.66
C ARG A 291 21.68 -25.86 -13.03
N ARG A 292 22.57 -24.89 -12.77
CA ARG A 292 24.00 -25.05 -12.98
C ARG A 292 24.63 -25.65 -11.73
N SER A 293 25.44 -26.69 -11.91
CA SER A 293 26.28 -27.29 -10.86
C SER A 293 27.51 -26.42 -10.58
N GLY A 294 28.25 -26.76 -9.52
CA GLY A 294 29.49 -26.07 -9.14
C GLY A 294 29.34 -25.16 -7.92
N SER A 295 30.47 -24.59 -7.50
CA SER A 295 30.55 -23.64 -6.40
C SER A 295 29.81 -22.34 -6.74
N LEU A 296 29.54 -21.49 -5.74
CA LEU A 296 28.97 -20.15 -6.00
C LEU A 296 29.91 -19.32 -6.88
N GLU A 297 31.22 -19.40 -6.64
CA GLU A 297 32.25 -18.68 -7.40
C GLU A 297 32.27 -19.12 -8.88
N GLU A 298 32.22 -20.43 -9.13
CA GLU A 298 32.15 -20.97 -10.50
C GLU A 298 30.89 -20.49 -11.22
N ARG A 299 29.74 -20.51 -10.54
CA ARG A 299 28.47 -20.05 -11.13
C ARG A 299 28.46 -18.54 -11.36
N LEU A 300 29.11 -17.76 -10.50
CA LEU A 300 29.23 -16.31 -10.66
C LEU A 300 30.15 -15.96 -11.83
N ALA A 301 31.32 -16.58 -11.92
CA ALA A 301 32.24 -16.41 -13.04
C ALA A 301 31.59 -16.80 -14.38
N GLN A 302 30.79 -17.87 -14.38
CA GLN A 302 29.99 -18.24 -15.54
C GLN A 302 28.95 -17.18 -15.90
N LEU A 303 28.23 -16.64 -14.91
CA LEU A 303 27.25 -15.55 -15.14
C LEU A 303 27.93 -14.30 -15.71
N ASP A 304 29.08 -13.91 -15.17
CA ASP A 304 29.83 -12.74 -15.66
C ASP A 304 30.32 -12.95 -17.09
N ALA A 305 30.83 -14.14 -17.41
CA ALA A 305 31.24 -14.50 -18.75
C ALA A 305 30.05 -14.54 -19.74
N GLU A 306 28.86 -14.96 -19.31
CA GLU A 306 27.65 -14.86 -20.12
C GLU A 306 27.22 -13.39 -20.32
N ASN A 307 27.19 -12.58 -19.27
CA ASN A 307 26.83 -11.16 -19.35
C ASN A 307 27.78 -10.38 -20.26
N GLN A 308 29.08 -10.68 -20.20
CA GLN A 308 30.07 -10.08 -21.12
C GLN A 308 29.82 -10.51 -22.56
N ARG A 309 29.57 -11.80 -22.82
CA ARG A 309 29.24 -12.30 -24.16
C ARG A 309 27.95 -11.67 -24.68
N GLU A 310 26.93 -11.55 -23.85
CA GLU A 310 25.68 -10.86 -24.18
C GLU A 310 25.92 -9.40 -24.52
N LYS A 311 26.73 -8.68 -23.73
CA LYS A 311 27.07 -7.28 -24.03
C LYS A 311 27.72 -7.14 -25.40
N HIS A 312 28.70 -7.97 -25.74
CA HIS A 312 29.34 -7.94 -27.06
C HIS A 312 28.35 -8.25 -28.19
N ARG A 313 27.47 -9.24 -27.99
CA ARG A 313 26.41 -9.58 -28.95
C ARG A 313 25.40 -8.43 -29.11
N HIS A 314 25.06 -7.76 -28.02
CA HIS A 314 24.16 -6.60 -28.01
C HIS A 314 24.78 -5.39 -28.73
N ASP A 315 26.05 -5.08 -28.46
CA ASP A 315 26.77 -3.98 -29.12
C ASP A 315 26.83 -4.21 -30.64
N ARG A 316 27.16 -5.43 -31.07
CA ARG A 316 27.13 -5.82 -32.49
C ARG A 316 25.72 -5.73 -33.08
N ALA A 317 24.70 -6.19 -32.36
CA ALA A 317 23.31 -6.09 -32.81
C ALA A 317 22.85 -4.62 -32.92
N ALA A 318 23.35 -3.73 -32.06
CA ALA A 318 23.07 -2.30 -32.12
C ALA A 318 23.68 -1.65 -33.36
N GLU A 319 24.90 -2.06 -33.77
CA GLU A 319 25.50 -1.66 -35.04
C GLU A 319 24.63 -2.09 -36.24
N ILE A 320 24.16 -3.35 -36.24
CA ILE A 320 23.24 -3.88 -37.27
C ILE A 320 21.93 -3.05 -37.32
N HIS A 321 21.43 -2.62 -36.16
CA HIS A 321 20.17 -1.88 -36.05
C HIS A 321 20.26 -0.40 -36.47
N ASP A 322 21.44 0.22 -36.53
CA ASP A 322 21.58 1.69 -36.70
C ASP A 322 20.86 2.22 -37.95
N LYS A 323 21.16 1.63 -39.11
CA LYS A 323 20.54 2.03 -40.38
C LYS A 323 19.03 1.70 -40.47
N PRO A 324 18.58 0.45 -40.22
CA PRO A 324 17.15 0.13 -40.32
C PRO A 324 16.29 0.83 -39.24
N ASN A 325 16.82 1.15 -38.05
CA ASN A 325 16.07 1.95 -37.07
C ASN A 325 15.82 3.39 -37.54
N LYS A 326 16.78 3.99 -38.26
CA LYS A 326 16.57 5.30 -38.89
C LYS A 326 15.45 5.21 -39.93
N ALA A 327 15.42 4.15 -40.74
CA ALA A 327 14.35 3.89 -41.70
C ALA A 327 12.98 3.71 -41.01
N ILE A 328 12.90 2.93 -39.92
CA ILE A 328 11.68 2.79 -39.09
C ILE A 328 11.19 4.16 -38.60
N THR A 329 12.11 4.98 -38.08
CA THR A 329 11.76 6.30 -37.54
C THR A 329 11.22 7.23 -38.61
N VAL A 330 11.79 7.19 -39.82
CA VAL A 330 11.30 7.96 -40.98
C VAL A 330 9.90 7.47 -41.39
N ALA A 331 9.73 6.17 -41.59
CA ALA A 331 8.45 5.56 -41.97
C ALA A 331 7.32 5.88 -40.97
N LEU A 332 7.57 5.73 -39.67
CA LEU A 332 6.54 6.00 -38.65
C LEU A 332 6.24 7.50 -38.51
N LYS A 333 7.19 8.40 -38.80
CA LYS A 333 6.93 9.84 -38.89
C LYS A 333 6.01 10.19 -40.06
N GLU A 334 6.15 9.50 -41.18
CA GLU A 334 5.26 9.66 -42.33
C GLU A 334 3.84 9.16 -42.03
N ILE A 335 3.72 7.97 -41.42
CA ILE A 335 2.45 7.45 -40.88
C ILE A 335 1.81 8.46 -39.93
N ALA A 336 2.56 8.96 -38.94
CA ALA A 336 2.06 9.92 -37.97
C ALA A 336 1.62 11.24 -38.63
N THR A 337 2.33 11.70 -39.66
CA THR A 337 1.94 12.90 -40.42
C THR A 337 0.62 12.67 -41.15
N THR A 338 0.45 11.50 -41.76
CA THR A 338 -0.78 11.12 -42.46
C THR A 338 -1.97 11.01 -41.50
N THR A 339 -1.79 10.39 -40.34
CA THR A 339 -2.87 10.16 -39.36
C THR A 339 -3.23 11.41 -38.54
N ARG A 340 -2.33 12.39 -38.41
CA ARG A 340 -2.65 13.70 -37.81
C ARG A 340 -3.71 14.49 -38.57
N ALA A 341 -3.88 14.20 -39.86
CA ALA A 341 -4.94 14.81 -40.66
C ALA A 341 -6.32 14.19 -40.38
N TRP A 342 -6.40 13.12 -39.58
CA TRP A 342 -7.67 12.48 -39.26
C TRP A 342 -8.48 13.34 -38.27
N PRO A 343 -9.81 13.44 -38.45
CA PRO A 343 -10.62 14.30 -37.59
C PRO A 343 -10.75 13.70 -36.19
N ARG A 344 -10.65 14.56 -35.17
CA ARG A 344 -10.84 14.22 -33.75
C ARG A 344 -9.86 13.13 -33.26
N THR A 345 -8.61 13.18 -33.71
CA THR A 345 -7.56 12.30 -33.19
C THR A 345 -6.40 13.11 -32.63
N GLU A 346 -5.67 12.49 -31.72
CA GLU A 346 -4.36 12.92 -31.27
C GLU A 346 -3.33 11.85 -31.65
N VAL A 347 -2.17 12.27 -32.14
CA VAL A 347 -1.17 11.34 -32.68
C VAL A 347 0.18 11.50 -32.00
N GLY A 348 0.67 10.43 -31.40
CA GLY A 348 1.96 10.35 -30.71
C GLY A 348 2.87 9.27 -31.31
N LEU A 349 4.19 9.51 -31.22
CA LEU A 349 5.21 8.49 -31.51
C LEU A 349 5.87 8.06 -30.20
N THR A 350 6.03 6.76 -29.99
CA THR A 350 6.73 6.23 -28.81
C THR A 350 7.67 5.08 -29.19
N GLY A 351 8.82 5.01 -28.53
CA GLY A 351 9.77 3.90 -28.68
C GLY A 351 9.24 2.65 -27.97
N ARG A 352 8.57 1.77 -28.72
CA ARG A 352 7.97 0.53 -28.21
C ARG A 352 8.14 -0.59 -29.23
N VAL A 353 8.18 -1.83 -28.74
CA VAL A 353 8.33 -3.05 -29.55
C VAL A 353 7.01 -3.79 -29.72
N ASP A 354 5.89 -3.07 -29.76
CA ASP A 354 4.57 -3.69 -29.77
C ASP A 354 4.24 -4.44 -31.07
N ALA A 355 4.98 -4.17 -32.15
CA ALA A 355 4.93 -4.96 -33.36
C ALA A 355 5.50 -6.38 -33.20
N ILE A 356 6.27 -6.66 -32.14
CA ILE A 356 6.80 -7.99 -31.87
C ILE A 356 5.78 -8.79 -31.02
N PRO A 357 5.31 -9.96 -31.49
CA PRO A 357 4.42 -10.82 -30.71
C PRO A 357 5.03 -11.17 -29.35
N PRO A 358 4.26 -11.16 -28.24
CA PRO A 358 4.80 -11.44 -26.89
C PRO A 358 5.58 -12.75 -26.78
N SER A 359 5.17 -13.79 -27.51
CA SER A 359 5.85 -15.09 -27.57
C SER A 359 7.25 -15.05 -28.20
N GLN A 360 7.54 -14.01 -29.00
CA GLN A 360 8.78 -13.81 -29.73
C GLN A 360 9.68 -12.71 -29.16
N ARG A 361 9.23 -11.94 -28.17
CA ARG A 361 10.02 -10.86 -27.54
C ARG A 361 11.26 -11.43 -26.84
N VAL A 362 12.31 -10.59 -26.73
CA VAL A 362 13.56 -10.90 -26.00
C VAL A 362 13.24 -11.54 -24.66
N ARG A 363 13.77 -12.75 -24.46
CA ARG A 363 13.82 -13.39 -23.15
C ARG A 363 15.14 -13.04 -22.51
N ARG A 364 15.20 -13.10 -21.17
CA ARG A 364 16.48 -13.00 -20.46
C ARG A 364 17.44 -14.10 -20.96
N PRO A 365 18.76 -13.87 -20.90
CA PRO A 365 19.78 -14.84 -21.27
C PRO A 365 19.51 -16.22 -20.67
N ASN A 366 19.85 -17.26 -21.42
CA ASN A 366 19.80 -18.66 -20.97
C ASN A 366 18.39 -19.20 -20.64
N VAL A 367 17.31 -18.52 -21.07
CA VAL A 367 15.98 -19.12 -21.12
C VAL A 367 15.84 -19.92 -22.42
N PRO A 368 15.47 -21.22 -22.38
CA PRO A 368 15.31 -22.02 -23.60
C PRO A 368 14.40 -21.36 -24.65
N GLY A 369 14.85 -21.35 -25.91
CA GLY A 369 14.16 -20.74 -27.06
C GLY A 369 15.13 -20.07 -28.04
N LYS A 370 14.64 -19.58 -29.19
CA LYS A 370 15.44 -18.74 -30.10
C LYS A 370 15.88 -17.47 -29.35
N GLN A 371 17.19 -17.23 -29.28
CA GLN A 371 17.73 -16.06 -28.60
C GLN A 371 17.64 -14.84 -29.51
N VAL A 372 17.03 -13.77 -29.00
CA VAL A 372 17.00 -12.45 -29.64
C VAL A 372 18.05 -11.60 -28.94
N LEU A 373 19.01 -11.07 -29.70
CA LEU A 373 20.16 -10.32 -29.17
C LEU A 373 19.80 -8.86 -28.85
N LEU A 374 18.97 -8.25 -29.70
CA LEU A 374 18.47 -6.90 -29.55
C LEU A 374 17.08 -6.79 -30.18
N GLN A 375 16.23 -5.97 -29.59
CA GLN A 375 14.97 -5.56 -30.19
C GLN A 375 14.77 -4.05 -30.03
N THR A 376 14.29 -3.39 -31.08
CA THR A 376 13.96 -1.97 -31.08
C THR A 376 12.71 -1.75 -31.91
N GLY A 377 11.97 -0.67 -31.66
CA GLY A 377 10.76 -0.40 -32.42
C GLY A 377 10.21 0.99 -32.14
N VAL A 378 9.34 1.42 -33.05
CA VAL A 378 8.60 2.67 -32.94
C VAL A 378 7.13 2.36 -33.22
N THR A 379 6.26 2.96 -32.41
CA THR A 379 4.82 2.88 -32.58
C THR A 379 4.24 4.27 -32.79
N CYS A 380 3.33 4.38 -33.74
CA CYS A 380 2.43 5.52 -33.92
C CYS A 380 1.10 5.18 -33.27
N VAL A 381 0.75 5.96 -32.25
CA VAL A 381 -0.51 5.84 -31.51
C VAL A 381 -1.44 6.93 -31.99
N VAL A 382 -2.59 6.53 -32.52
CA VAL A 382 -3.68 7.41 -32.97
C VAL A 382 -4.83 7.26 -31.99
N GLU A 383 -4.94 8.24 -31.10
CA GLU A 383 -5.92 8.26 -30.02
C GLU A 383 -7.17 9.05 -30.44
N ASN A 384 -8.36 8.46 -30.33
CA ASN A 384 -9.61 9.17 -30.58
C ASN A 384 -9.91 10.20 -29.48
N LEU A 385 -10.57 11.31 -29.83
CA LEU A 385 -10.99 12.35 -28.90
C LEU A 385 -12.51 12.36 -28.65
N PRO A 386 -12.94 12.33 -27.36
CA PRO A 386 -12.12 12.38 -26.15
C PRO A 386 -11.32 11.09 -25.91
N ARG A 387 -10.16 11.25 -25.25
CA ARG A 387 -9.19 10.16 -24.97
C ARG A 387 -9.85 9.00 -24.23
N GLN A 388 -9.21 7.83 -24.28
CA GLN A 388 -9.60 6.57 -23.63
C GLN A 388 -10.93 6.02 -24.13
N SER A 389 -11.14 6.10 -25.45
CA SER A 389 -12.28 5.49 -26.12
C SER A 389 -11.84 4.44 -27.12
N HIS A 390 -11.06 4.88 -28.12
CA HIS A 390 -10.54 4.05 -29.20
C HIS A 390 -9.12 4.46 -29.53
N THR A 391 -8.23 3.49 -29.63
CA THR A 391 -6.83 3.72 -29.99
C THR A 391 -6.47 2.84 -31.17
N LEU A 392 -5.89 3.42 -32.23
CA LEU A 392 -5.26 2.67 -33.30
C LEU A 392 -3.75 2.77 -33.13
N VAL A 393 -3.06 1.64 -33.19
CA VAL A 393 -1.61 1.55 -33.03
C VAL A 393 -1.02 0.92 -34.28
N ALA A 394 -0.17 1.66 -34.99
CA ALA A 394 0.66 1.15 -36.07
C ALA A 394 2.11 1.08 -35.60
N GLY A 395 2.81 -0.03 -35.81
CA GLY A 395 4.17 -0.20 -35.31
C GLY A 395 5.09 -0.92 -36.29
N LEU A 396 6.37 -0.54 -36.25
CA LEU A 396 7.48 -1.31 -36.84
C LEU A 396 8.49 -1.65 -35.75
N ALA A 397 9.06 -2.85 -35.82
CA ALA A 397 10.11 -3.29 -34.91
C ALA A 397 11.14 -4.19 -35.59
N LEU A 398 12.33 -4.26 -35.00
CA LEU A 398 13.44 -5.11 -35.42
C LEU A 398 13.80 -6.10 -34.32
N GLN A 399 14.30 -7.26 -34.73
CA GLN A 399 15.00 -8.21 -33.89
C GLN A 399 16.28 -8.67 -34.58
N THR A 400 17.43 -8.59 -33.92
CA THR A 400 18.62 -9.32 -34.34
C THR A 400 18.62 -10.70 -33.67
N LEU A 401 18.72 -11.74 -34.47
CA LEU A 401 18.79 -13.14 -34.03
C LEU A 401 20.25 -13.56 -33.76
N GLU A 402 20.45 -14.74 -33.16
CA GLU A 402 21.79 -15.22 -32.79
C GLU A 402 22.74 -15.43 -33.98
N ASP A 403 22.21 -15.66 -35.18
CA ASP A 403 22.94 -15.80 -36.44
C ASP A 403 23.07 -14.47 -37.21
N ASP A 404 22.90 -13.34 -36.51
CA ASP A 404 22.90 -11.97 -37.04
C ASP A 404 21.78 -11.66 -38.04
N ARG A 405 20.86 -12.58 -38.34
CA ARG A 405 19.70 -12.28 -39.19
C ARG A 405 18.81 -11.25 -38.50
N VAL A 406 18.23 -10.36 -39.31
CA VAL A 406 17.30 -9.33 -38.84
C VAL A 406 15.89 -9.76 -39.17
N ARG A 407 15.03 -9.85 -38.16
CA ARG A 407 13.58 -10.00 -38.35
C ARG A 407 12.91 -8.64 -38.19
N VAL A 408 12.25 -8.19 -39.24
CA VAL A 408 11.45 -6.95 -39.26
C VAL A 408 10.00 -7.33 -39.03
N HIS A 409 9.32 -6.61 -38.14
CA HIS A 409 7.91 -6.79 -37.83
C HIS A 409 7.13 -5.52 -38.10
N ALA A 410 5.90 -5.68 -38.56
CA ALA A 410 4.95 -4.61 -38.77
C ALA A 410 3.57 -5.05 -38.23
N VAL A 411 2.87 -4.15 -37.54
CA VAL A 411 1.54 -4.45 -36.97
C VAL A 411 0.62 -3.24 -37.05
N ILE A 412 -0.68 -3.51 -37.19
CA ILE A 412 -1.76 -2.59 -36.87
C ILE A 412 -2.68 -3.27 -35.86
N THR A 413 -2.91 -2.62 -34.73
CA THR A 413 -3.88 -3.07 -33.73
C THR A 413 -4.85 -1.96 -33.37
N MET A 414 -6.09 -2.30 -33.06
CA MET A 414 -7.05 -1.41 -32.44
C MET A 414 -7.31 -1.82 -30.99
N GLU A 415 -7.42 -0.83 -30.11
CA GLU A 415 -7.77 -1.02 -28.70
C GLU A 415 -9.10 -0.31 -28.41
N HIS A 416 -10.04 -1.05 -27.84
CA HIS A 416 -11.34 -0.54 -27.40
C HIS A 416 -11.34 -0.48 -25.87
N TRP A 417 -11.54 0.72 -25.34
CA TRP A 417 -11.59 0.97 -23.91
C TRP A 417 -13.02 0.77 -23.41
N ARG A 418 -13.24 -0.21 -22.54
CA ARG A 418 -14.49 -0.42 -21.80
C ARG A 418 -14.23 -0.20 -20.31
N PRO A 419 -15.23 0.21 -19.51
CA PRO A 419 -15.04 0.47 -18.08
C PRO A 419 -14.37 -0.67 -17.31
N ASP A 420 -14.64 -1.92 -17.72
CA ASP A 420 -14.18 -3.11 -17.01
C ASP A 420 -13.11 -3.90 -17.78
N THR A 421 -12.90 -3.63 -19.07
CA THR A 421 -12.01 -4.42 -19.94
C THR A 421 -11.41 -3.62 -21.09
N HIS A 422 -10.23 -4.03 -21.54
CA HIS A 422 -9.55 -3.45 -22.70
C HIS A 422 -9.46 -4.54 -23.76
N GLU A 423 -10.15 -4.36 -24.87
CA GLU A 423 -10.15 -5.32 -25.97
C GLU A 423 -9.16 -4.87 -27.03
N ARG A 424 -8.15 -5.70 -27.30
CA ARG A 424 -7.15 -5.45 -28.34
C ARG A 424 -7.39 -6.39 -29.52
N VAL A 425 -7.62 -5.81 -30.69
CA VAL A 425 -7.86 -6.52 -31.95
C VAL A 425 -6.66 -6.31 -32.88
N GLU A 426 -6.09 -7.39 -33.38
CA GLU A 426 -5.08 -7.33 -34.44
C GLU A 426 -5.77 -7.17 -35.79
N CYS A 427 -5.48 -6.06 -36.48
CA CYS A 427 -6.06 -5.76 -37.78
C CYS A 427 -5.19 -6.27 -38.91
N TRP A 428 -3.87 -6.18 -38.73
CA TRP A 428 -2.90 -6.59 -39.72
C TRP A 428 -1.54 -6.86 -39.07
N GLN A 429 -0.81 -7.85 -39.58
CA GLN A 429 0.57 -8.12 -39.20
C GLN A 429 1.39 -8.64 -40.38
N ALA A 430 2.68 -8.31 -40.40
CA ALA A 430 3.65 -8.90 -41.31
C ALA A 430 5.01 -9.04 -40.62
N SER A 431 5.76 -10.06 -41.00
CA SER A 431 7.12 -10.28 -40.50
C SER A 431 8.00 -10.91 -41.57
N GLU A 432 9.23 -10.43 -41.70
CA GLU A 432 10.20 -10.92 -42.67
C GLU A 432 11.59 -11.04 -42.02
N GLU A 433 12.31 -12.13 -42.31
CA GLU A 433 13.62 -12.43 -41.74
C GLU A 433 14.70 -12.43 -42.82
N VAL A 434 15.61 -11.45 -42.76
CA VAL A 434 16.55 -11.13 -43.83
C VAL A 434 17.99 -11.00 -43.30
N PRO A 435 19.01 -11.07 -44.18
CA PRO A 435 20.37 -10.68 -43.82
C PRO A 435 20.46 -9.20 -43.37
N PRO A 436 21.46 -8.82 -42.56
CA PRO A 436 21.67 -7.43 -42.13
C PRO A 436 21.64 -6.38 -43.24
N ASP A 437 22.26 -6.69 -44.38
CA ASP A 437 22.41 -5.76 -45.50
C ASP A 437 21.06 -5.41 -46.16
N ASP A 438 20.10 -6.33 -46.09
CA ASP A 438 18.76 -6.20 -46.68
C ASP A 438 17.72 -5.61 -45.70
N ALA A 439 18.09 -5.46 -44.42
CA ALA A 439 17.17 -5.05 -43.36
C ALA A 439 16.52 -3.68 -43.61
N SER A 440 17.27 -2.72 -44.15
CA SER A 440 16.73 -1.37 -44.42
C SER A 440 15.70 -1.39 -45.56
N ALA A 441 16.01 -2.10 -46.65
CA ALA A 441 15.08 -2.24 -47.78
C ALA A 441 13.81 -3.00 -47.34
N THR A 442 13.96 -4.00 -46.47
CA THR A 442 12.83 -4.75 -45.89
C THR A 442 11.95 -3.87 -45.00
N VAL A 443 12.55 -2.96 -44.22
CA VAL A 443 11.80 -1.96 -43.44
C VAL A 443 10.98 -1.05 -44.36
N GLU A 444 11.58 -0.54 -45.44
CA GLU A 444 10.89 0.30 -46.42
C GLU A 444 9.72 -0.45 -47.07
N HIS A 445 9.95 -1.70 -47.50
CA HIS A 445 8.91 -2.55 -48.08
C HIS A 445 7.75 -2.82 -47.11
N LEU A 446 8.05 -3.17 -45.86
CA LEU A 446 7.01 -3.39 -44.84
C LEU A 446 6.31 -2.09 -44.44
N ALA A 447 6.99 -0.94 -44.49
CA ALA A 447 6.37 0.36 -44.25
C ALA A 447 5.33 0.73 -45.32
N GLU A 448 5.61 0.46 -46.60
CA GLU A 448 4.65 0.67 -47.70
C GLU A 448 3.40 -0.21 -47.52
N ARG A 449 3.61 -1.49 -47.14
CA ARG A 449 2.52 -2.42 -46.84
C ARG A 449 1.72 -2.00 -45.62
N LEU A 450 2.40 -1.52 -44.57
CA LEU A 450 1.77 -0.99 -43.36
C LEU A 450 0.92 0.25 -43.67
N MET A 451 1.40 1.16 -44.52
CA MET A 451 0.64 2.33 -44.99
C MET A 451 -0.62 1.93 -45.77
N THR A 452 -0.50 0.91 -46.62
CA THR A 452 -1.65 0.38 -47.37
C THR A 452 -2.69 -0.23 -46.42
N ALA A 453 -2.24 -1.11 -45.50
CA ALA A 453 -3.12 -1.73 -44.51
C ALA A 453 -3.75 -0.71 -43.55
N LEU A 454 -3.05 0.40 -43.26
CA LEU A 454 -3.57 1.50 -42.45
C LEU A 454 -4.71 2.24 -43.15
N ALA A 455 -4.61 2.44 -44.46
CA ALA A 455 -5.70 3.02 -45.25
C ALA A 455 -6.93 2.11 -45.23
N ASP A 456 -6.74 0.79 -45.32
CA ASP A 456 -7.83 -0.19 -45.26
C ASP A 456 -8.47 -0.24 -43.85
N THR A 457 -7.66 -0.18 -42.79
CA THR A 457 -8.12 -0.25 -41.39
C THR A 457 -8.84 1.02 -40.94
N ARG A 458 -8.59 2.16 -41.62
CA ARG A 458 -9.20 3.45 -41.26
C ARG A 458 -10.72 3.39 -41.21
N ALA A 459 -11.36 2.70 -42.16
CA ALA A 459 -12.82 2.61 -42.21
C ALA A 459 -13.40 1.91 -40.98
N ASP A 460 -12.70 0.90 -40.45
CA ASP A 460 -13.12 0.18 -39.24
C ASP A 460 -12.85 1.00 -37.98
N PHE A 461 -11.73 1.73 -37.92
CA PHE A 461 -11.44 2.67 -36.83
C PHE A 461 -12.48 3.79 -36.76
N ASP A 462 -12.84 4.38 -37.91
CA ASP A 462 -13.88 5.40 -38.02
C ASP A 462 -15.25 4.82 -37.62
N ARG A 463 -15.60 3.60 -38.05
CA ARG A 463 -16.85 2.95 -37.63
C ARG A 463 -16.90 2.70 -36.12
N ALA A 464 -15.81 2.21 -35.52
CA ALA A 464 -15.76 1.87 -34.11
C ALA A 464 -15.95 3.09 -33.21
N ARG A 465 -15.38 4.24 -33.58
CA ARG A 465 -15.52 5.49 -32.82
C ARG A 465 -16.81 6.26 -33.11
N GLY A 466 -17.75 5.66 -33.85
CA GLY A 466 -19.03 6.25 -34.20
C GLY A 466 -18.93 7.36 -35.25
N GLY A 467 -18.07 7.14 -36.25
CA GLY A 467 -17.74 8.07 -37.34
C GLY A 467 -18.94 8.63 -38.11
#